data_AF-A0A945IWV1-F1
#
_entry.id   AF-A0A945IWV1-F1
#
_cell.length_a   1.000
_cell.length_b   1.000
_cell.length_c   1.000
_cell.angle_alpha   90.00
_cell.angle_beta   90.00
_cell.angle_gamma   90.00
#
_symmetry.space_group_name_H-M   'P 1'
#
loop_
_entity.id
_entity.type
_entity.pdbx_description
1 polymer ?
#
loop_
_entity_poly.entity_id
_entity_poly.type
_entity_poly.pdbx_seq_one_letter_code
_entity_poly.pdbx_strand_id
1 'polypeptide(L)'
;MFRKLMVAGCSLLLGACATTVNEPDAETPSTVDVTDVPEGAEPALESGELIDGGVIVDGDAPSTTIALTGSATDLLPEMSIEMSRLGSQVAEGGDDNATLARIEQIWERIRPEIERDRPELLNGLGATIVMARTAVERTRPADADKAFSLLTDLVDQFTGDG
;
A
#
# COMPACT_ATOMS: atom_id res chain seq x y z
N MET A 1 8.69 -35.96 -34.86
CA MET A 1 9.40 -36.88 -33.94
C MET A 1 9.40 -36.24 -32.56
N PHE A 2 8.57 -36.75 -31.66
CA PHE A 2 8.48 -36.32 -30.27
C PHE A 2 9.66 -36.86 -29.47
N ARG A 3 10.24 -36.05 -28.58
CA ARG A 3 10.58 -36.38 -27.17
C ARG A 3 11.64 -35.42 -26.63
N LYS A 4 11.23 -34.59 -25.67
CA LYS A 4 12.06 -34.17 -24.53
C LYS A 4 11.12 -33.87 -23.37
N LEU A 5 10.74 -34.91 -22.64
CA LEU A 5 10.26 -34.79 -21.28
C LEU A 5 11.49 -34.84 -20.38
N MET A 6 11.76 -33.76 -19.67
CA MET A 6 12.64 -33.74 -18.50
C MET A 6 11.92 -32.92 -17.44
N VAL A 7 11.00 -33.58 -16.73
CA VAL A 7 10.43 -33.08 -15.48
C VAL A 7 11.29 -33.66 -14.37
N ALA A 8 12.27 -32.86 -13.92
CA ALA A 8 12.98 -33.12 -12.68
C ALA A 8 12.19 -32.42 -11.57
N GLY A 9 11.49 -33.23 -10.76
CA GLY A 9 10.70 -32.78 -9.62
C GLY A 9 11.59 -32.12 -8.57
N CYS A 10 11.29 -30.86 -8.27
CA CYS A 10 11.84 -30.15 -7.13
C CYS A 10 10.78 -30.18 -6.02
N SER A 11 10.90 -31.14 -5.11
CA SER A 11 10.08 -31.24 -3.92
C SER A 11 10.50 -30.16 -2.92
N LEU A 12 9.76 -29.06 -2.86
CA LEU A 12 9.92 -28.06 -1.81
C LEU A 12 9.31 -28.59 -0.51
N LEU A 13 10.20 -28.90 0.44
CA LEU A 13 9.86 -29.26 1.82
C LEU A 13 9.31 -28.03 2.55
N LEU A 14 8.06 -28.12 3.01
CA LEU A 14 7.48 -27.20 4.00
C LEU A 14 8.24 -27.36 5.32
N GLY A 15 9.06 -26.36 5.66
CA GLY A 15 9.63 -26.18 7.00
C GLY A 15 8.77 -25.20 7.79
N ALA A 16 7.84 -25.71 8.59
CA ALA A 16 7.10 -24.93 9.58
C ALA A 16 8.01 -24.63 10.78
N CYS A 17 8.39 -23.37 10.97
CA CYS A 17 8.99 -22.91 12.23
C CYS A 17 7.86 -22.42 13.15
N ALA A 18 7.35 -23.34 13.99
CA ALA A 18 6.57 -22.99 15.16
C ALA A 18 7.55 -22.44 16.23
N THR A 19 7.46 -21.16 16.56
CA THR A 19 8.07 -20.63 17.79
C THR A 19 7.06 -20.80 18.91
N THR A 20 7.32 -21.75 19.81
CA THR A 20 6.59 -21.88 21.08
C THR A 20 7.28 -20.94 22.05
N VAL A 21 6.57 -19.87 22.43
CA VAL A 21 6.98 -19.00 23.53
C VAL A 21 6.62 -19.75 24.81
N ASN A 22 7.65 -20.16 25.53
CA ASN A 22 7.57 -20.75 26.85
C ASN A 22 6.95 -19.74 27.83
N GLU A 23 5.72 -19.98 28.27
CA GLU A 23 5.05 -19.24 29.34
C GLU A 23 5.76 -19.50 30.69
N PRO A 24 6.31 -18.48 31.37
CA PRO A 24 6.68 -18.61 32.77
C PRO A 24 5.47 -18.30 33.66
N ASP A 25 5.13 -19.29 34.47
CA ASP A 25 4.64 -19.28 35.84
C ASP A 25 3.70 -18.15 36.31
N ALA A 26 2.56 -18.60 36.84
CA ALA A 26 1.54 -17.79 37.46
C ALA A 26 2.05 -17.10 38.74
N GLU A 27 2.22 -15.79 38.69
CA GLU A 27 2.21 -14.95 39.89
C GLU A 27 1.05 -13.96 39.80
N THR A 28 0.14 -14.10 40.76
CA THR A 28 -1.03 -13.26 41.00
C THR A 28 -0.67 -11.77 40.99
N PRO A 29 -1.38 -10.89 40.25
CA PRO A 29 -1.24 -9.46 40.46
C PRO A 29 -1.80 -9.10 41.84
N SER A 30 -0.93 -8.68 42.76
CA SER A 30 -1.35 -7.95 43.96
C SER A 30 -2.20 -6.77 43.50
N THR A 31 -3.47 -6.76 43.89
CA THR A 31 -4.33 -5.59 43.79
C THR A 31 -3.66 -4.47 44.58
N VAL A 32 -3.20 -3.44 43.89
CA VAL A 32 -2.77 -2.19 44.52
C VAL A 32 -4.04 -1.56 45.08
N ASP A 33 -4.22 -1.65 46.38
CA ASP A 33 -5.25 -0.95 47.14
C ASP A 33 -4.90 0.55 47.11
N VAL A 34 -5.49 1.29 46.17
CA VAL A 34 -5.36 2.76 46.10
C VAL A 34 -6.40 3.35 47.05
N THR A 35 -6.15 3.28 48.36
CA THR A 35 -6.94 3.98 49.38
C THR A 35 -6.19 5.13 50.05
N ASP A 36 -5.08 5.58 49.48
CA ASP A 36 -4.35 6.77 49.93
C ASP A 36 -4.40 7.86 48.86
N VAL A 37 -5.50 8.62 48.85
CA VAL A 37 -5.58 9.90 48.14
C VAL A 37 -5.36 11.00 49.18
N PRO A 38 -4.27 11.78 49.12
CA PRO A 38 -4.05 12.88 50.04
C PRO A 38 -5.12 13.96 49.88
N GLU A 39 -5.77 14.29 51.00
CA GLU A 39 -6.78 15.32 51.16
C GLU A 39 -6.13 16.70 50.95
N GLY A 40 -6.38 17.34 49.80
CA GLY A 40 -5.78 18.64 49.50
C GLY A 40 -5.81 19.16 48.05
N ALA A 41 -6.50 18.50 47.13
CA ALA A 41 -6.85 19.10 45.84
C ALA A 41 -8.36 19.15 45.74
N GLU A 42 -8.94 20.31 46.06
CA GLU A 42 -10.36 20.57 45.90
C GLU A 42 -10.74 20.31 44.43
N PRO A 43 -11.61 19.33 44.13
CA PRO A 43 -12.14 19.21 42.80
C PRO A 43 -13.15 20.35 42.65
N ALA A 44 -12.85 21.33 41.80
CA ALA A 44 -13.85 22.24 41.28
C ALA A 44 -14.82 21.46 40.38
N LEU A 45 -15.70 20.67 41.00
CA LEU A 45 -16.88 20.09 40.37
C LEU A 45 -18.08 20.94 40.80
N GLU A 46 -18.07 22.20 40.39
CA GLU A 46 -19.28 23.00 40.36
C GLU A 46 -19.97 22.73 39.01
N SER A 47 -21.20 22.24 39.10
CA SER A 47 -22.13 21.93 38.00
C SER A 47 -21.84 20.66 37.20
N GLY A 48 -22.31 19.54 37.75
CA GLY A 48 -22.79 18.43 36.93
C GLY A 48 -24.08 18.85 36.19
N GLU A 49 -23.93 19.48 35.04
CA GLU A 49 -24.97 19.48 34.01
C GLU A 49 -24.75 18.24 33.14
N LEU A 50 -25.72 17.33 33.15
CA LEU A 50 -25.78 16.21 32.21
C LEU A 50 -25.78 16.80 30.80
N ILE A 51 -24.73 16.57 30.01
CA ILE A 51 -24.75 16.87 28.59
C ILE A 51 -25.82 16.00 27.92
N ASP A 52 -26.99 16.59 27.74
CA ASP A 52 -28.11 16.03 26.99
C ASP A 52 -27.64 15.77 25.55
N GLY A 53 -27.62 14.49 25.17
CA GLY A 53 -27.85 14.06 23.79
C GLY A 53 -26.98 14.68 22.69
N GLY A 54 -25.79 15.18 23.00
CA GLY A 54 -24.83 15.65 22.00
C GLY A 54 -24.29 14.45 21.24
N VAL A 55 -24.88 14.15 20.09
CA VAL A 55 -24.26 13.24 19.12
C VAL A 55 -22.82 13.71 18.92
N ILE A 56 -21.84 12.91 19.32
CA ILE A 56 -20.44 13.16 18.93
C ILE A 56 -20.36 12.71 17.47
N VAL A 57 -20.92 13.53 16.57
CA VAL A 57 -20.56 13.47 15.16
C VAL A 57 -19.17 14.08 15.13
N ASP A 58 -18.16 13.22 15.12
CA ASP A 58 -16.83 13.58 14.65
C ASP A 58 -16.93 13.87 13.14
N GLY A 59 -17.55 15.01 12.83
CA GLY A 59 -17.83 15.47 11.47
C GLY A 59 -16.68 16.27 10.87
N ASP A 60 -15.57 16.36 11.60
CA ASP A 60 -14.37 17.12 11.24
C ASP A 60 -13.10 16.38 11.69
N ALA A 61 -13.11 15.04 11.68
CA ALA A 61 -11.85 14.31 11.63
C ALA A 61 -11.21 14.62 10.27
N PRO A 62 -10.05 15.31 10.20
CA PRO A 62 -9.37 15.48 8.93
C PRO A 62 -9.09 14.08 8.38
N SER A 63 -9.49 13.83 7.13
CA SER A 63 -9.04 12.65 6.41
C SER A 63 -7.52 12.70 6.36
N THR A 64 -6.88 11.97 7.26
CA THR A 64 -5.42 11.88 7.35
C THR A 64 -4.97 11.13 6.11
N THR A 65 -4.73 11.89 5.04
CA THR A 65 -4.11 11.37 3.83
C THR A 65 -2.64 11.20 4.16
N ILE A 66 -2.24 9.97 4.48
CA ILE A 66 -0.83 9.65 4.67
C ILE A 66 -0.14 9.94 3.33
N ALA A 67 0.75 10.92 3.33
CA ALA A 67 1.51 11.26 2.13
C ALA A 67 2.31 10.04 1.68
N LEU A 68 2.31 9.74 0.37
CA LEU A 68 3.23 8.75 -0.18
C LEU A 68 4.68 9.18 0.12
N THR A 69 5.33 8.44 1.01
CA THR A 69 6.74 8.61 1.34
C THR A 69 7.55 7.61 0.52
N GLY A 70 8.71 8.03 0.02
CA GLY A 70 9.55 7.21 -0.86
C GLY A 70 10.18 8.01 -2.00
N SER A 71 11.30 7.50 -2.50
CA SER A 71 11.98 8.00 -3.70
C SER A 71 11.44 7.31 -4.96
N ALA A 72 11.88 7.74 -6.14
CA ALA A 72 11.56 7.03 -7.39
C ALA A 72 12.03 5.57 -7.35
N THR A 73 13.16 5.28 -6.68
CA THR A 73 13.69 3.91 -6.52
C THR A 73 12.75 3.00 -5.74
N ASP A 74 12.03 3.52 -4.75
CA ASP A 74 11.11 2.74 -3.92
C ASP A 74 9.74 2.59 -4.59
N LEU A 75 9.29 3.65 -5.25
CA LEU A 75 7.92 3.77 -5.72
C LEU A 75 7.72 3.28 -7.16
N LEU A 76 8.75 3.28 -8.02
CA LEU A 76 8.65 2.69 -9.35
C LEU A 76 8.35 1.17 -9.32
N PRO A 77 9.02 0.36 -8.47
CA PRO A 77 8.65 -1.05 -8.30
C PRO A 77 7.21 -1.22 -7.80
N GLU A 78 6.75 -0.39 -6.87
CA GLU A 78 5.37 -0.43 -6.38
C GLU A 78 4.37 -0.09 -7.50
N MET A 79 4.67 0.91 -8.32
CA MET A 79 3.85 1.25 -9.49
C MET A 79 3.75 0.09 -10.48
N SER A 80 4.85 -0.65 -10.68
CA SER A 80 4.86 -1.87 -11.51
C SER A 80 3.97 -2.97 -10.92
N ILE A 81 3.96 -3.14 -9.60
CA ILE A 81 3.08 -4.09 -8.92
C ILE A 81 1.61 -3.73 -9.15
N GLU A 82 1.23 -2.46 -8.99
CA GLU A 82 -0.13 -2.02 -9.25
C GLU A 82 -0.52 -2.18 -10.73
N MET A 83 0.37 -1.81 -11.65
CA MET A 83 0.15 -1.94 -13.10
C MET A 83 -0.01 -3.41 -13.52
N SER A 84 0.70 -4.34 -12.88
CA SER A 84 0.62 -5.79 -13.19
C SER A 84 -0.78 -6.40 -12.95
N ARG A 85 -1.56 -5.79 -12.05
CA ARG A 85 -2.91 -6.24 -11.69
C ARG A 85 -3.99 -5.58 -12.55
N LEU A 86 -3.66 -4.46 -13.19
CA LEU A 86 -4.63 -3.62 -13.87
C LEU A 86 -5.30 -4.35 -15.03
N GLY A 87 -4.55 -5.12 -15.82
CA GLY A 87 -5.08 -5.88 -16.95
C GLY A 87 -6.20 -6.84 -16.56
N SER A 88 -6.00 -7.66 -15.52
CA SER A 88 -7.03 -8.57 -15.04
C SER A 88 -8.22 -7.82 -14.43
N GLN A 89 -7.98 -6.76 -13.67
CA GLN A 89 -9.06 -5.96 -13.07
C GLN A 89 -9.93 -5.27 -14.13
N VAL A 90 -9.33 -4.78 -15.22
CA VAL A 90 -10.06 -4.22 -16.37
C VAL A 90 -10.88 -5.29 -17.09
N ALA A 91 -10.37 -6.52 -17.21
CA ALA A 91 -11.09 -7.62 -17.84
C ALA A 91 -12.28 -8.11 -16.99
N GLU A 92 -12.10 -8.14 -15.67
CA GLU A 92 -13.07 -8.69 -14.71
C GLU A 92 -14.09 -7.65 -14.21
N GLY A 93 -13.85 -6.35 -14.46
CA GLY A 93 -14.68 -5.26 -13.95
C GLY A 93 -14.53 -5.07 -12.44
N GLY A 94 -13.29 -5.21 -11.94
CA GLY A 94 -12.94 -5.12 -10.52
C GLY A 94 -12.50 -3.72 -10.08
N ASP A 95 -11.52 -3.65 -9.18
CA ASP A 95 -11.01 -2.40 -8.60
C ASP A 95 -10.10 -1.58 -9.54
N ASP A 96 -10.29 -1.66 -10.85
CA ASP A 96 -9.43 -1.06 -11.88
C ASP A 96 -9.24 0.46 -11.70
N ASN A 97 -10.33 1.17 -11.38
CA ASN A 97 -10.32 2.60 -11.12
C ASN A 97 -9.51 2.96 -9.86
N ALA A 98 -9.63 2.17 -8.80
CA ALA A 98 -8.89 2.39 -7.56
C ALA A 98 -7.39 2.11 -7.76
N THR A 99 -7.06 1.08 -8.53
CA THR A 99 -5.67 0.76 -8.91
C THR A 99 -5.07 1.84 -9.79
N LEU A 100 -5.79 2.33 -10.81
CA LEU A 100 -5.35 3.45 -11.63
C LEU A 100 -5.08 4.70 -10.78
N ALA A 101 -5.97 5.02 -9.83
CA ALA A 101 -5.76 6.15 -8.93
C ALA A 101 -4.48 6.00 -8.10
N ARG A 102 -4.12 4.78 -7.66
CA ARG A 102 -2.84 4.54 -6.95
C ARG A 102 -1.63 4.72 -7.87
N ILE A 103 -1.70 4.19 -9.09
CA ILE A 103 -0.66 4.39 -10.12
C ILE A 103 -0.42 5.88 -10.38
N GLU A 104 -1.49 6.67 -10.51
CA GLU A 104 -1.40 8.10 -10.77
C GLU A 104 -0.83 8.88 -9.58
N GLN A 105 -1.22 8.53 -8.35
CA GLN A 105 -0.64 9.11 -7.13
C GLN A 105 0.86 8.82 -7.02
N ILE A 106 1.29 7.60 -7.34
CA ILE A 106 2.71 7.26 -7.38
C ILE A 106 3.42 8.12 -8.43
N TRP A 107 2.88 8.20 -9.65
CA TRP A 107 3.47 9.00 -10.72
C TRP A 107 3.62 10.47 -10.34
N GLU A 108 2.58 11.09 -9.79
CA GLU A 108 2.62 12.48 -9.33
C GLU A 108 3.70 12.71 -8.28
N ARG A 109 3.91 11.73 -7.39
CA ARG A 109 4.93 11.80 -6.33
C ARG A 109 6.36 11.74 -6.88
N ILE A 110 6.63 10.86 -7.85
CA ILE A 110 8.00 10.59 -8.34
C ILE A 110 8.38 11.43 -9.55
N ARG A 111 7.42 11.95 -10.31
CA ARG A 111 7.65 12.69 -11.55
C ARG A 111 8.68 13.84 -11.40
N PRO A 112 8.64 14.69 -10.36
CA PRO A 112 9.62 15.77 -10.22
C PRO A 112 11.05 15.27 -10.00
N GLU A 113 11.21 14.14 -9.34
CA GLU A 113 12.51 13.50 -9.12
C GLU A 113 13.06 12.95 -10.44
N ILE A 114 12.21 12.26 -11.20
CA ILE A 114 12.57 11.71 -12.53
C ILE A 114 12.91 12.83 -13.51
N GLU A 115 12.14 13.93 -13.52
CA GLU A 115 12.44 15.09 -14.36
C GLU A 115 13.81 15.70 -14.06
N ARG A 116 14.25 15.68 -12.80
CA ARG A 116 15.54 16.21 -12.37
C ARG A 116 16.70 15.26 -12.66
N ASP A 117 16.53 13.97 -12.36
CA ASP A 117 17.65 13.01 -12.30
C ASP A 117 17.73 12.10 -13.53
N ARG A 118 16.60 11.83 -14.19
CA ARG A 118 16.48 10.94 -15.36
C ARG A 118 15.48 11.52 -16.39
N PRO A 119 15.68 12.76 -16.88
CA PRO A 119 14.72 13.43 -17.77
C PRO A 119 14.41 12.66 -19.05
N GLU A 120 15.35 11.83 -19.51
CA GLU A 120 15.18 10.95 -20.66
C GLU A 120 14.05 9.92 -20.50
N LEU A 121 13.71 9.53 -19.27
CA LEU A 121 12.66 8.54 -18.98
C LEU A 121 11.27 9.16 -18.83
N LEU A 122 11.21 10.49 -18.61
CA LEU A 122 9.99 11.20 -18.25
C LEU A 122 8.87 11.03 -19.29
N ASN A 123 9.22 11.09 -20.57
CA ASN A 123 8.24 10.95 -21.65
C ASN A 123 7.70 9.52 -21.76
N GLY A 124 8.59 8.52 -21.67
CA GLY A 124 8.22 7.11 -21.74
C GLY A 124 7.28 6.73 -20.59
N LEU A 125 7.66 7.07 -19.36
CA LEU A 125 6.83 6.81 -18.18
C LEU A 125 5.47 7.52 -18.28
N GLY A 126 5.46 8.81 -18.62
CA GLY A 126 4.20 9.55 -18.78
C GLY A 126 3.28 8.96 -19.85
N ALA A 127 3.83 8.53 -20.99
CA ALA A 127 3.06 7.88 -22.05
C ALA A 127 2.46 6.53 -21.58
N THR A 128 3.20 5.77 -20.80
CA THR A 128 2.73 4.51 -20.21
C THR A 128 1.58 4.73 -19.22
N ILE A 129 1.64 5.77 -18.38
CA ILE A 129 0.53 6.14 -17.48
C ILE A 129 -0.72 6.54 -18.27
N VAL A 130 -0.57 7.31 -19.36
CA VAL A 130 -1.70 7.65 -20.25
C VAL A 130 -2.30 6.42 -20.92
N MET A 131 -1.47 5.44 -21.29
CA MET A 131 -1.94 4.16 -21.83
C MET A 131 -2.76 3.38 -20.79
N ALA A 132 -2.29 3.31 -19.54
CA ALA A 132 -3.01 2.67 -18.45
C ALA A 132 -4.38 3.32 -18.20
N ARG A 133 -4.44 4.66 -18.18
CA ARG A 133 -5.69 5.40 -18.10
C ARG A 133 -6.64 5.06 -19.24
N THR A 134 -6.13 5.10 -20.47
CA THR A 134 -6.91 4.76 -21.68
C THR A 134 -7.43 3.32 -21.63
N ALA A 135 -6.65 2.39 -21.08
CA ALA A 135 -7.04 1.00 -20.90
C ALA A 135 -8.26 0.88 -19.99
N VAL A 136 -8.28 1.58 -18.85
CA VAL A 136 -9.42 1.61 -17.93
C VAL A 136 -10.62 2.29 -18.57
N GLU A 137 -10.46 3.51 -19.10
CA GLU A 137 -11.54 4.30 -19.70
C GLU A 137 -12.26 3.57 -20.84
N ARG A 138 -11.53 2.71 -21.57
CA ARG A 138 -12.05 1.99 -22.74
C ARG A 138 -12.30 0.52 -22.47
N THR A 139 -12.10 0.05 -21.24
CA THR A 139 -12.21 -1.37 -20.84
C THR A 139 -11.38 -2.28 -21.76
N ARG A 140 -10.09 -1.95 -21.92
CA ARG A 140 -9.13 -2.64 -22.79
C ARG A 140 -8.01 -3.29 -21.99
N PRO A 141 -8.20 -4.54 -21.53
CA PRO A 141 -7.21 -5.21 -20.68
C PRO A 141 -5.86 -5.39 -21.38
N ALA A 142 -5.85 -5.66 -22.69
CA ALA A 142 -4.61 -5.77 -23.47
C ALA A 142 -3.78 -4.48 -23.52
N ASP A 143 -4.42 -3.30 -23.45
CA ASP A 143 -3.69 -2.02 -23.39
C ASP A 143 -3.06 -1.83 -22.01
N ALA A 144 -3.69 -2.32 -20.93
CA ALA A 144 -3.12 -2.33 -19.59
C ALA A 144 -1.95 -3.31 -19.47
N ASP A 145 -2.07 -4.52 -20.04
CA ASP A 145 -0.96 -5.50 -20.09
C ASP A 145 0.25 -4.94 -20.84
N LYS A 146 -0.01 -4.22 -21.94
CA LYS A 146 1.03 -3.52 -22.68
C LYS A 146 1.66 -2.39 -21.87
N ALA A 147 0.86 -1.59 -21.17
CA ALA A 147 1.37 -0.55 -20.29
C ALA A 147 2.28 -1.14 -19.20
N PHE A 148 1.90 -2.28 -18.61
CA PHE A 148 2.73 -3.00 -17.65
C PHE A 148 4.07 -3.42 -18.25
N SER A 149 4.07 -4.09 -19.40
CA SER A 149 5.32 -4.50 -20.06
C SER A 149 6.24 -3.32 -20.34
N LEU A 150 5.70 -2.21 -20.86
CA LEU A 150 6.49 -0.99 -21.12
C LEU A 150 7.02 -0.36 -19.83
N LEU A 151 6.22 -0.38 -18.76
CA LEU A 151 6.67 0.13 -17.46
C LEU A 151 7.82 -0.73 -16.92
N THR A 152 7.74 -2.06 -16.99
CA THR A 152 8.82 -2.94 -16.55
C THR A 152 10.14 -2.61 -17.25
N ASP A 153 10.13 -2.48 -18.57
CA ASP A 153 11.33 -2.12 -19.34
C ASP A 153 11.92 -0.77 -18.89
N LEU A 154 11.06 0.22 -18.60
CA LEU A 154 11.47 1.54 -18.13
C LEU A 154 11.99 1.53 -16.69
N VAL A 155 11.46 0.66 -15.82
CA VAL A 155 11.94 0.47 -14.46
C VAL A 155 13.32 -0.20 -14.49
N ASP A 156 13.53 -1.22 -15.32
CA ASP A 156 14.83 -1.86 -15.50
C ASP A 156 15.86 -0.84 -16.04
N GLN A 157 15.45 0.04 -16.95
CA GLN A 157 16.31 1.13 -17.43
C GLN A 157 16.64 2.16 -16.31
N PHE A 158 15.70 2.41 -15.39
CA PHE A 158 15.93 3.30 -14.25
C PHE A 158 16.94 2.71 -13.25
N THR A 159 16.82 1.41 -12.95
CA THR A 159 17.72 0.70 -12.02
C THR A 159 19.07 0.35 -12.64
N GLY A 160 19.13 0.28 -13.97
CA GLY A 160 20.33 -0.10 -14.72
C GLY A 160 20.47 -1.60 -14.98
N ASP A 161 19.34 -2.33 -14.91
CA ASP A 161 19.27 -3.79 -15.12
C ASP A 161 18.91 -4.20 -16.57
N GLY A 162 18.65 -3.21 -17.45
CA GLY A 162 18.20 -3.40 -18.84
C GLY A 162 19.28 -3.51 -19.92
#